data_AF-A0A7V9R9F4-F1
#
_entry.id   AF-A0A7V9R9F4-F1
#
_cell.length_a   1.000
_cell.length_b   1.000
_cell.length_c   1.000
_cell.angle_alpha   90.00
_cell.angle_beta   90.00
_cell.angle_gamma   90.00
#
_symmetry.space_group_name_H-M   'P 1'
#
loop_
_entity.id
_entity.type
_entity.pdbx_description
1 polymer ?
#
loop_
_entity_poly.entity_id
_entity_poly.type
_entity_poly.pdbx_seq_one_letter_code
_entity_poly.pdbx_strand_id
1 'polypeptide(L)' 'MDVVRQAKIDLAAAFRAAVLHGFSEAIDNHFSLAVPGRDDLFLLNRFGPDWSELAA' A
#
# COMPACT_ATOMS: atom_id res chain seq x y z
N MET A 1 13.88 10.83 9.60
CA MET A 1 12.58 10.34 9.11
C MET A 1 12.45 8.89 9.54
N ASP A 2 11.33 8.50 10.12
CA ASP A 2 11.04 7.10 10.42
C ASP A 2 10.86 6.34 9.09
N VAL A 3 11.72 5.35 8.83
CA VAL A 3 11.75 4.59 7.57
C VAL A 3 10.49 3.74 7.37
N VAL A 4 9.88 3.26 8.46
CA VAL A 4 8.63 2.50 8.39
C VAL A 4 7.47 3.44 8.07
N ARG A 5 7.48 4.65 8.64
CA ARG A 5 6.50 5.68 8.28
C ARG A 5 6.60 6.08 6.80
N GLN A 6 7.82 6.23 6.27
CA GLN A 6 8.00 6.55 4.85
C GLN A 6 7.48 5.41 3.95
N ALA A 7 7.79 4.15 4.30
CA ALA A 7 7.27 2.99 3.57
C ALA A 7 5.73 2.93 3.52
N LYS A 8 5.04 3.31 4.61
CA LYS A 8 3.57 3.41 4.62
C LYS A 8 3.05 4.51 3.69
N ILE A 9 3.72 5.67 3.68
CA ILE A 9 3.39 6.80 2.77
C ILE A 9 3.55 6.36 1.31
N ASP A 10 4.68 5.73 0.99
CA ASP A 10 4.98 5.30 -0.37
C ASP A 10 3.98 4.24 -0.85
N LEU A 11 3.64 3.27 0.00
CA LEU A 11 2.65 2.25 -0.32
C LEU A 11 1.24 2.85 -0.52
N ALA A 12 0.82 3.78 0.34
CA ALA A 12 -0.46 4.48 0.16
C ALA A 12 -0.49 5.32 -1.13
N ALA A 13 0.62 5.96 -1.50
CA ALA A 13 0.75 6.69 -2.75
C ALA A 13 0.68 5.75 -3.97
N ALA A 14 1.31 4.57 -3.90
CA ALA A 14 1.26 3.57 -4.96
C ALA A 14 -0.17 3.07 -5.24
N PHE A 15 -0.96 2.83 -4.19
CA PHE A 15 -2.37 2.47 -4.35
C PHE A 15 -3.17 3.55 -5.08
N ARG A 16 -3.01 4.83 -4.69
CA ARG A 16 -3.71 5.95 -5.35
C ARG A 16 -3.24 6.15 -6.80
N ALA A 17 -1.96 5.95 -7.09
CA ALA A 17 -1.43 5.98 -8.45
C ALA A 17 -2.01 4.84 -9.30
N ALA A 18 -2.12 3.63 -8.75
CA ALA A 18 -2.73 2.50 -9.43
C ALA A 18 -4.20 2.75 -9.77
N VAL A 19 -4.97 3.38 -8.86
CA VAL A 19 -6.35 3.82 -9.16
C VAL A 19 -6.36 4.82 -10.31
N LEU A 20 -5.49 5.85 -10.27
CA LEU A 20 -5.41 6.86 -11.33
C LEU A 20 -5.12 6.26 -12.71
N HIS A 21 -4.35 5.17 -12.76
CA HIS A 21 -3.97 4.49 -13.99
C HIS A 21 -4.85 3.28 -14.36
N GLY A 22 -5.90 3.00 -13.59
CA GLY A 22 -6.84 1.90 -13.87
C GLY A 22 -6.27 0.50 -13.60
N PHE A 23 -5.32 0.37 -12.67
CA PHE A 23 -4.72 -0.91 -12.26
C PHE A 23 -5.36 -1.50 -11.00
N SER A 24 -6.35 -0.84 -10.38
CA SER A 24 -7.11 -1.40 -9.27
C SER A 24 -8.18 -2.37 -9.78
N GLU A 25 -8.29 -3.55 -9.15
CA GLU A 25 -9.33 -4.55 -9.42
C GLU A 25 -10.36 -4.54 -8.29
N ALA A 26 -10.90 -3.35 -8.00
CA ALA A 26 -11.70 -3.07 -6.81
C ALA A 26 -11.00 -3.52 -5.51
N ILE A 27 -11.40 -4.67 -4.95
CA ILE A 27 -10.91 -5.19 -3.68
C ILE A 27 -10.10 -6.48 -3.80
N ASP A 28 -9.96 -7.03 -5.01
CA ASP A 28 -9.44 -8.39 -5.23
C ASP A 28 -7.91 -8.45 -5.42
N ASN A 29 -7.26 -7.35 -5.84
CA ASN A 29 -5.81 -7.29 -5.93
C ASN A 29 -5.16 -6.61 -4.71
N HIS A 30 -3.84 -6.81 -4.54
CA HIS A 30 -3.06 -6.26 -3.42
C HIS A 30 -1.67 -5.77 -3.86
N PHE A 31 -1.14 -4.78 -3.15
CA PHE A 31 0.29 -4.49 -3.11
C PHE A 31 0.84 -4.82 -1.71
N SER A 32 2.05 -5.36 -1.69
CA SER A 32 2.81 -5.61 -0.47
C SER A 32 4.15 -4.89 -0.52
N LEU A 33 4.62 -4.39 0.62
CA LEU A 33 5.94 -3.79 0.75
C LEU A 33 6.69 -4.41 1.92
N ALA A 34 7.90 -4.93 1.69
CA ALA A 34 8.75 -5.44 2.78
C ALA A 34 9.04 -4.33 3.79
N VAL A 35 8.91 -4.62 5.08
CA VAL A 35 9.11 -3.63 6.14
C VAL A 35 10.61 -3.32 6.29
N PRO A 36 11.05 -2.05 6.17
CA PRO A 36 12.47 -1.73 6.33
C PRO A 36 13.02 -2.17 7.69
N GLY A 37 14.12 -2.93 7.67
CA GLY A 37 14.76 -3.47 8.87
C GLY A 37 14.10 -4.73 9.46
N ARG A 38 13.12 -5.32 8.78
CA ARG A 38 12.46 -6.58 9.15
C ARG A 38 12.33 -7.48 7.92
N ASP A 39 12.98 -8.63 7.96
CA ASP A 39 12.97 -9.62 6.89
C ASP A 39 11.75 -10.56 6.95
N ASP A 40 10.99 -10.49 8.04
CA ASP A 40 9.87 -11.35 8.36
C ASP A 40 8.49 -10.70 8.18
N LEU A 41 8.43 -9.41 7.81
CA LEU A 41 7.19 -8.63 7.78
C LEU A 41 6.98 -7.87 6.47
N PHE A 42 5.70 -7.78 6.08
CA PHE A 42 5.22 -6.97 4.97
C PHE A 42 4.12 -6.02 5.42
N LEU A 43 4.10 -4.82 4.86
CA LEU A 43 2.93 -3.95 4.84
C LEU A 43 1.98 -4.45 3.76
N LEU A 44 0.67 -4.43 4.04
CA LEU A 44 -0.39 -4.87 3.15
C LEU A 44 -1.58 -3.92 3.25
N ASN A 45 -2.38 -3.77 2.19
CA ASN A 45 -3.67 -3.10 2.29
C ASN A 45 -4.64 -3.86 3.19
N ARG A 46 -5.58 -3.12 3.78
CA ARG A 46 -6.76 -3.72 4.40
C ARG A 46 -7.64 -4.30 3.29
N PHE A 47 -8.18 -5.50 3.52
CA PHE A 47 -9.19 -6.07 2.66
C PHE A 47 -10.54 -5.34 2.83
N GLY A 48 -11.18 -4.96 1.72
CA GLY A 48 -12.53 -4.37 1.71
C GLY A 48 -12.63 -2.93 1.16
N PRO A 49 -11.81 -1.96 1.60
CA PRO A 49 -11.84 -0.61 1.03
C PRO A 49 -11.35 -0.57 -0.42
N ASP A 50 -11.87 0.38 -1.20
CA ASP A 50 -11.27 0.69 -2.50
C ASP A 50 -9.88 1.31 -2.28
N TRP A 51 -8.99 1.10 -3.25
CA TRP A 51 -7.61 1.58 -3.16
C TRP A 51 -7.50 3.11 -3.07
N SER A 52 -8.50 3.86 -3.51
CA SER A 52 -8.56 5.33 -3.38
C SER A 52 -8.75 5.81 -1.94
N GLU A 53 -9.26 4.94 -1.06
CA GLU A 53 -9.55 5.23 0.34
C GLU A 53 -8.34 4.98 1.25
N LEU A 54 -7.28 4.34 0.72
CA LEU A 54 -6.11 3.97 1.50
C LEU A 54 -5.24 5.18 1.88
N ALA A 55 -4.67 5.12 3.09
CA ALA A 55 -3.82 6.14 3.70
C ALA A 55 -2.72 5.50 4.57
N ALA A 56 -1.70 6.30 4.91
CA ALA A 56 -0.48 5.88 5.63
C ALA A 56 -0.63 5.81 7.16
#